data_AF-A0A1G0MVA5-F1
#
_entry.id   AF-A0A1G0MVA5-F1
#
_cell.length_a   1.000
_cell.length_b   1.000
_cell.length_c   1.000
_cell.angle_alpha   90.00
_cell.angle_beta   90.00
_cell.angle_gamma   90.00
#
_symmetry.space_group_name_H-M   'P 1'
#
loop_
_entity.id
_entity.type
_entity.pdbx_description
1 polymer ?
#
loop_
_entity_poly.entity_id
_entity_poly.type
_entity_poly.pdbx_seq_one_letter_code
_entity_poly.pdbx_strand_id
1 'polypeptide(L)'
;MMPDKTERYSGTIDSSRIESKGANVFEVMSNPGEIVLAFGNMQPVEAVRNDGITAYLANRIIMAPSIAKRFTALLARKVQEYESAFGPLDREVPTLYPQEQNSLPADSPTYASEKTAEKARSLARLIDGLGVEYGLERSFKISDRSLLMNRFIMGFKKDQLPGDPDKTMGSVFMQMGMPGAFIDECRALLPKTEFFHFGFEEQRTGCLYKAYLEFKVPVEFGTDGSRIRQEPFLVFLGFKWNPFDNSTRAMSRYTCYPLLSPEEIQEKLACLFERNPDYKSFETAQNIVRNLVKVISNDKIIYEEVSEESNPRKSFDMNLYGADLCIRDIYPLLMDIGRHYSLPADQFVKLCDRIRDKRFGHLSGGIDREGNDFLTVYYGVERMQGSRL
;
A
#
# COMPACT_ATOMS: atom_id res chain seq x y z
N MET A 1 -38.67 -27.61 39.05
CA MET A 1 -37.23 -27.87 39.25
C MET A 1 -36.77 -28.67 38.03
N MET A 2 -36.28 -27.99 36.99
CA MET A 2 -35.81 -28.64 35.76
C MET A 2 -34.33 -29.05 35.96
N PRO A 3 -33.92 -30.27 35.58
CA PRO A 3 -32.55 -30.71 35.78
C PRO A 3 -31.62 -30.11 34.73
N ASP A 4 -30.52 -29.56 35.23
CA ASP A 4 -29.33 -29.14 34.51
C ASP A 4 -28.67 -30.36 33.85
N LYS A 5 -28.54 -30.34 32.52
CA LYS A 5 -27.75 -31.30 31.75
C LYS A 5 -26.69 -30.56 30.96
N THR A 6 -25.64 -30.14 31.65
CA THR A 6 -24.34 -29.91 31.01
C THR A 6 -23.53 -31.22 31.06
N GLU A 7 -23.71 -32.07 30.04
CA GLU A 7 -22.79 -33.18 29.78
C GLU A 7 -21.43 -32.61 29.40
N ARG A 8 -20.46 -32.69 30.31
CA ARG A 8 -19.06 -32.43 30.01
C ARG A 8 -18.49 -33.65 29.30
N TYR A 9 -18.21 -33.50 28.00
CA TYR A 9 -17.40 -34.46 27.26
C TYR A 9 -15.96 -34.44 27.82
N SER A 10 -15.59 -35.46 28.61
CA SER A 10 -14.20 -35.70 28.99
C SER A 10 -13.53 -36.54 27.90
N GLY A 11 -12.93 -35.89 26.92
CA GLY A 11 -12.07 -36.56 25.94
C GLY A 11 -10.66 -36.74 26.51
N THR A 12 -10.14 -37.97 26.48
CA THR A 12 -8.72 -38.23 26.75
C THR A 12 -7.92 -37.95 25.48
N ILE A 13 -6.85 -37.16 25.57
CA ILE A 13 -5.95 -36.89 24.42
C ILE A 13 -4.96 -38.05 24.33
N ASP A 14 -5.05 -38.87 23.28
CA ASP A 14 -4.05 -39.90 22.96
C ASP A 14 -2.92 -39.29 22.11
N SER A 15 -1.73 -39.22 22.68
CA SER A 15 -0.52 -38.70 22.03
C SER A 15 0.39 -39.78 21.43
N SER A 16 0.01 -41.06 21.51
CA SER A 16 0.87 -42.20 21.12
C SER A 16 1.24 -42.22 19.63
N ARG A 17 0.52 -41.47 18.79
CA ARG A 17 0.72 -41.38 17.33
C ARG A 17 1.20 -40.01 16.85
N ILE A 18 1.64 -39.13 17.75
CA ILE A 18 2.16 -37.82 17.34
C ILE A 18 3.49 -38.01 16.64
N GLU A 19 3.55 -37.64 15.36
CA GLU A 19 4.81 -37.50 14.63
C GLU A 19 5.35 -36.06 14.78
N SER A 20 6.65 -35.94 15.03
CA SER A 20 7.33 -34.64 15.09
C SER A 20 8.08 -34.40 13.78
N LYS A 21 7.81 -33.28 13.12
CA LYS A 21 8.54 -32.85 11.92
C LYS A 21 8.95 -31.39 12.08
N GLY A 22 10.23 -31.11 11.88
CA GLY A 22 10.76 -29.74 11.84
C GLY A 22 10.40 -29.05 10.52
N ALA A 23 10.05 -27.77 10.60
CA ALA A 23 9.79 -26.91 9.46
C ALA A 23 10.45 -25.55 9.70
N ASN A 24 11.09 -24.99 8.67
CA ASN A 24 11.69 -23.65 8.70
C ASN A 24 11.04 -22.67 7.71
N VAL A 25 10.02 -23.12 6.98
CA VAL A 25 9.16 -22.31 6.11
C VAL A 25 7.73 -22.84 6.16
N PHE A 26 6.75 -21.95 6.08
CA PHE A 26 5.35 -22.32 5.96
C PHE A 26 4.58 -21.34 5.06
N GLU A 27 3.48 -21.82 4.50
CA GLU A 27 2.53 -21.05 3.70
C GLU A 27 1.11 -21.31 4.21
N VAL A 28 0.24 -20.31 4.11
CA VAL A 28 -1.17 -20.42 4.52
C VAL A 28 -2.07 -20.17 3.32
N MET A 29 -2.97 -21.11 3.04
CA MET A 29 -3.99 -21.01 1.99
C MET A 29 -5.39 -21.09 2.62
N SER A 30 -6.39 -20.50 1.96
CA SER A 30 -7.78 -20.52 2.44
C SER A 30 -8.77 -20.76 1.31
N ASN A 31 -9.72 -21.67 1.54
CA ASN A 31 -10.87 -21.96 0.68
C ASN A 31 -12.17 -21.85 1.50
N PRO A 32 -13.36 -21.73 0.87
CA PRO A 32 -14.63 -21.78 1.59
C PRO A 32 -14.74 -23.08 2.41
N GLY A 33 -14.68 -22.96 3.74
CA GLY A 33 -14.80 -24.08 4.68
C GLY A 33 -13.48 -24.64 5.22
N GLU A 34 -12.32 -24.26 4.67
CA GLU A 34 -11.03 -24.83 5.07
C GLU A 34 -9.88 -23.79 5.06
N ILE A 35 -8.97 -23.92 6.01
CA ILE A 35 -7.68 -23.24 6.07
C ILE A 35 -6.60 -24.32 6.03
N VAL A 36 -5.60 -24.12 5.19
CA VAL A 36 -4.49 -25.06 4.98
C VAL A 36 -3.19 -24.40 5.40
N LEU A 37 -2.48 -24.99 6.36
CA LEU A 37 -1.11 -24.65 6.73
C LEU A 37 -0.18 -25.66 6.06
N ALA A 38 0.63 -25.22 5.10
CA ALA A 38 1.63 -26.05 4.45
C ALA A 38 3.02 -25.76 5.04
N PHE A 39 3.71 -26.79 5.49
CA PHE A 39 5.02 -26.72 6.14
C PHE A 39 6.09 -27.41 5.29
N GLY A 40 7.24 -26.78 5.19
CA GLY A 40 8.35 -27.28 4.40
C GLY A 40 9.71 -27.00 5.02
N ASN A 41 10.74 -27.38 4.27
CA ASN A 41 12.10 -27.01 4.57
C ASN A 41 12.74 -26.36 3.33
N MET A 42 13.43 -25.24 3.53
CA MET A 42 14.32 -24.68 2.52
C MET A 42 15.55 -25.58 2.40
N GLN A 43 15.83 -26.09 1.19
CA GLN A 43 17.09 -26.77 0.89
C GLN A 43 18.00 -25.79 0.13
N PRO A 44 19.27 -25.61 0.54
CA PRO A 44 20.24 -24.92 -0.28
C PRO A 44 20.48 -25.74 -1.55
N VAL A 45 20.16 -25.18 -2.72
CA VAL A 45 20.49 -25.78 -4.01
C VAL A 45 22.01 -25.67 -4.18
N GLU A 46 22.70 -26.81 -4.28
CA GLU A 46 24.14 -26.82 -4.58
C GLU A 46 24.40 -26.06 -5.88
N ALA A 47 25.31 -25.09 -5.79
CA ALA A 47 25.55 -24.06 -6.76
C ALA A 47 26.06 -24.60 -8.11
N VAL A 48 25.15 -24.95 -9.02
CA VAL A 48 25.39 -24.96 -10.47
C VAL A 48 24.11 -24.53 -11.17
N ARG A 49 24.05 -23.24 -11.52
CA ARG A 49 23.01 -22.46 -12.26
C ARG A 49 22.17 -21.52 -11.38
N ASN A 50 22.16 -20.26 -11.80
CA ASN A 50 21.50 -19.10 -11.20
C ASN A 50 19.96 -19.21 -11.20
N ASP A 51 19.39 -20.11 -10.41
CA ASP A 51 17.95 -20.13 -10.14
C ASP A 51 17.71 -20.18 -8.62
N GLY A 52 16.72 -19.43 -8.15
CA GLY A 52 16.53 -19.06 -6.74
C GLY A 52 16.34 -20.21 -5.74
N ILE A 53 16.26 -19.82 -4.45
CA ILE A 53 15.97 -20.74 -3.34
C ILE A 53 14.60 -21.38 -3.58
N THR A 54 14.57 -22.71 -3.74
CA THR A 54 13.32 -23.46 -3.89
C THR A 54 12.92 -24.03 -2.53
N ALA A 55 11.74 -23.63 -2.04
CA ALA A 55 11.13 -24.21 -0.84
C ALA A 55 10.30 -25.44 -1.21
N TYR A 56 10.54 -26.56 -0.54
CA TYR A 56 9.73 -27.77 -0.71
C TYR A 56 8.78 -27.94 0.47
N LEU A 57 7.48 -27.72 0.23
CA LEU A 57 6.42 -27.97 1.21
C LEU A 57 6.12 -29.48 1.26
N ALA A 58 6.33 -30.09 2.42
CA ALA A 58 6.29 -31.55 2.57
C ALA A 58 5.09 -32.03 3.38
N ASN A 59 4.51 -31.18 4.25
CA ASN A 59 3.41 -31.56 5.13
C ASN A 59 2.34 -30.47 5.11
N ARG A 60 1.07 -30.83 5.25
CA ARG A 60 -0.01 -29.84 5.39
C ARG A 60 -0.96 -30.21 6.51
N ILE A 61 -1.44 -29.20 7.23
CA ILE A 61 -2.53 -29.30 8.21
C ILE A 61 -3.74 -28.59 7.59
N ILE A 62 -4.85 -29.31 7.45
CA ILE A 62 -6.12 -28.76 6.97
C ILE A 62 -7.06 -28.65 8.16
N MET A 63 -7.73 -27.51 8.29
CA MET A 63 -8.56 -27.22 9.44
C MET A 63 -9.75 -26.34 9.08
N ALA A 64 -10.88 -26.56 9.75
CA ALA A 64 -12.04 -25.67 9.61
C ALA A 64 -11.71 -24.27 10.18
N PRO A 65 -12.32 -23.18 9.66
CA PRO A 65 -12.04 -21.81 10.10
C PRO A 65 -12.20 -21.58 11.61
N SER A 66 -13.17 -22.25 12.24
CA SER A 66 -13.37 -22.17 13.71
C SER A 66 -12.21 -22.79 14.50
N ILE A 67 -11.66 -23.90 14.00
CA ILE A 67 -10.47 -24.54 14.58
C ILE A 67 -9.23 -23.69 14.31
N ALA A 68 -9.10 -23.08 13.13
CA ALA A 68 -7.99 -22.19 12.80
C ALA A 68 -7.95 -20.97 13.73
N LYS A 69 -9.11 -20.35 13.96
CA LYS A 69 -9.24 -19.23 14.92
C LYS A 69 -8.79 -19.63 16.32
N ARG A 70 -9.19 -20.82 16.78
CA ARG A 70 -8.78 -21.34 18.10
C ARG A 70 -7.29 -21.67 18.14
N PHE A 71 -6.75 -22.24 17.07
CA PHE A 71 -5.32 -22.55 16.93
C PHE A 71 -4.47 -21.28 16.98
N THR A 72 -4.83 -20.23 16.24
CA THR A 72 -4.12 -18.94 16.27
C THR A 72 -4.06 -18.37 17.68
N ALA A 73 -5.19 -18.36 18.40
CA ALA A 73 -5.24 -17.85 19.78
C ALA A 73 -4.36 -18.65 20.74
N LEU A 74 -4.36 -19.98 20.62
CA LEU A 74 -3.53 -20.85 21.46
C LEU A 74 -2.04 -20.78 21.10
N LEU A 75 -1.72 -20.69 19.81
CA LEU A 75 -0.35 -20.57 19.32
C LEU A 75 0.25 -19.23 19.73
N ALA A 76 -0.45 -18.12 19.53
CA ALA A 76 0.00 -16.79 19.95
C ALA A 76 0.28 -16.74 21.46
N ARG A 77 -0.62 -17.31 22.28
CA ARG A 77 -0.41 -17.44 23.72
C ARG A 77 0.84 -18.27 24.04
N LYS A 78 1.05 -19.39 23.35
CA LYS A 78 2.23 -20.25 23.57
C LYS A 78 3.53 -19.59 23.14
N VAL A 79 3.53 -18.81 22.06
CA VAL A 79 4.66 -17.99 21.63
C VAL A 79 4.98 -16.95 22.70
N GLN A 80 3.99 -16.23 23.21
CA GLN A 80 4.18 -15.26 24.27
C GLN A 80 4.72 -15.90 25.56
N GLU A 81 4.19 -17.06 25.96
CA GLU A 81 4.69 -17.84 27.10
C GLU A 81 6.15 -18.29 26.88
N TYR A 82 6.50 -18.71 25.67
CA TYR A 82 7.87 -19.05 25.29
C TYR A 82 8.79 -17.84 25.37
N GLU A 83 8.43 -16.71 24.78
CA GLU A 83 9.25 -15.49 24.78
C GLU A 83 9.45 -14.92 26.19
N SER A 84 8.43 -15.05 27.04
CA SER A 84 8.53 -14.66 28.46
C SER A 84 9.51 -15.54 29.24
N ALA A 85 9.62 -16.82 28.88
CA ALA A 85 10.48 -17.79 29.55
C ALA A 85 11.92 -17.85 28.98
N PHE A 86 12.07 -17.65 27.68
CA PHE A 86 13.32 -17.90 26.93
C PHE A 86 13.87 -16.67 26.21
N GLY A 87 13.19 -15.51 26.33
CA GLY A 87 13.54 -14.27 25.62
C GLY A 87 12.86 -14.14 24.25
N PRO A 88 12.83 -12.94 23.67
CA PRO A 88 12.16 -12.68 22.40
C PRO A 88 12.75 -13.56 21.28
N LEU A 89 11.88 -14.13 20.45
CA LEU A 89 12.27 -15.01 19.34
C LEU A 89 13.03 -14.28 18.23
N ASP A 90 13.08 -12.95 18.27
CA ASP A 90 13.82 -12.08 17.34
C ASP A 90 15.35 -12.10 17.54
N ARG A 91 15.88 -12.92 18.44
CA ARG A 91 17.32 -13.22 18.47
C ARG A 91 17.66 -14.26 17.41
N GLU A 92 18.09 -13.75 16.26
CA GLU A 92 18.75 -14.49 15.17
C GLU A 92 17.90 -15.59 14.52
N VAL A 93 16.90 -15.18 13.73
CA VAL A 93 16.70 -15.87 12.45
C VAL A 93 17.92 -15.49 11.59
N PRO A 94 18.68 -16.44 11.00
CA PRO A 94 19.73 -16.11 10.06
C PRO A 94 19.11 -15.40 8.86
N THR A 95 19.08 -14.07 8.92
CA THR A 95 18.94 -13.23 7.75
C THR A 95 20.13 -13.57 6.85
N LEU A 96 19.87 -13.98 5.62
CA LEU A 96 20.86 -14.12 4.54
C LEU A 96 21.49 -12.77 4.12
N TYR A 97 21.54 -11.80 5.03
CA TYR A 97 22.12 -10.49 4.86
C TYR A 97 22.97 -10.16 6.10
N PRO A 98 24.26 -9.81 5.93
CA PRO A 98 25.14 -9.49 7.05
C PRO A 98 24.59 -8.32 7.86
N GLN A 99 24.49 -8.50 9.18
CA GLN A 99 24.25 -7.41 10.12
C GLN A 99 25.56 -6.65 10.34
N GLU A 100 25.61 -5.38 9.93
CA GLU A 100 26.60 -4.44 10.43
C GLU A 100 26.25 -4.03 11.86
N GLN A 101 27.24 -4.17 12.74
CA GLN A 101 27.18 -3.81 14.14
C GLN A 101 27.11 -2.29 14.33
N ASN A 102 26.18 -1.86 15.18
CA ASN A 102 26.25 -0.67 16.03
C ASN A 102 26.76 0.63 15.39
N SER A 103 25.86 1.29 14.67
CA SER A 103 25.69 2.74 14.77
C SER A 103 24.20 3.07 14.64
N LEU A 104 23.72 4.07 15.38
CA LEU A 104 22.33 4.53 15.38
C LEU A 104 21.78 4.64 13.94
N PRO A 105 20.56 4.18 13.61
CA PRO A 105 20.05 4.27 12.25
C PRO A 105 20.01 5.72 11.78
N ALA A 106 20.69 6.02 10.67
CA ALA A 106 20.63 7.31 9.98
C ALA A 106 19.27 7.55 9.25
N ASP A 107 18.19 6.91 9.70
CA ASP A 107 16.97 6.65 8.92
C ASP A 107 15.74 7.49 9.33
N SER A 108 15.94 8.62 10.00
CA SER A 108 14.88 9.64 10.01
C SER A 108 14.84 10.36 8.67
N PRO A 109 13.67 10.49 8.01
CA PRO A 109 13.56 11.29 6.80
C PRO A 109 14.14 12.68 7.04
N THR A 110 15.11 13.08 6.21
CA THR A 110 15.70 14.42 6.27
C THR A 110 14.74 15.37 5.59
N TYR A 111 14.06 16.20 6.38
CA TYR A 111 13.15 17.22 5.88
C TYR A 111 13.90 18.52 5.56
N ALA A 112 13.37 19.29 4.63
CA ALA A 112 13.90 20.60 4.26
C ALA A 112 13.84 21.62 5.42
N SER A 113 12.91 21.43 6.36
CA SER A 113 12.84 22.23 7.59
C SER A 113 12.19 21.48 8.75
N GLU A 114 12.52 21.88 9.98
CA GLU A 114 11.88 21.35 11.19
C GLU A 114 10.37 21.61 11.22
N LYS A 115 9.92 22.75 10.66
CA LYS A 115 8.48 23.06 10.53
C LYS A 115 7.78 22.03 9.63
N THR A 116 8.41 21.64 8.54
CA THR A 116 7.89 20.61 7.62
C THR A 116 7.87 19.24 8.28
N ALA A 117 8.94 18.88 8.98
CA ALA A 117 9.02 17.64 9.75
C ALA A 117 7.90 17.55 10.80
N GLU A 118 7.63 18.66 11.49
CA GLU A 118 6.57 18.71 12.50
C GLU A 118 5.17 18.53 11.89
N LYS A 119 4.91 19.06 10.69
CA LYS A 119 3.65 18.78 9.98
C LYS A 119 3.51 17.29 9.63
N ALA A 120 4.55 16.66 9.07
CA ALA A 120 4.52 15.22 8.80
C ALA A 120 4.21 14.40 10.07
N ARG A 121 4.90 14.69 11.19
CA ARG A 121 4.67 14.02 12.47
C ARG A 121 3.30 14.33 13.08
N SER A 122 2.79 15.54 12.89
CA SER A 122 1.48 15.96 13.40
C SER A 122 0.38 15.18 12.69
N LEU A 123 0.46 15.04 11.36
CA LEU A 123 -0.48 14.21 10.61
C LEU A 123 -0.43 12.76 11.05
N ALA A 124 0.78 12.18 11.13
CA ALA A 124 0.94 10.79 11.56
C ALA A 124 0.36 10.54 12.95
N ARG A 125 0.65 11.40 13.94
CA ARG A 125 0.09 11.32 15.30
C ARG A 125 -1.43 11.47 15.31
N LEU A 126 -1.98 12.36 14.48
CA LEU A 126 -3.42 12.58 14.41
C LEU A 126 -4.15 11.33 13.92
N ILE A 127 -3.62 10.65 12.90
CA ILE A 127 -4.21 9.42 12.37
C ILE A 127 -3.99 8.24 13.32
N ASP A 128 -2.79 8.12 13.91
CA ASP A 128 -2.50 7.08 14.89
C ASP A 128 -3.44 7.13 16.10
N GLY A 129 -3.69 8.34 16.60
CA GLY A 129 -4.58 8.62 17.72
C GLY A 129 -6.05 8.23 17.51
N LEU A 130 -6.47 7.93 16.28
CA LEU A 130 -7.81 7.41 16.00
C LEU A 130 -7.99 5.96 16.50
N GLY A 131 -6.89 5.24 16.72
CA GLY A 131 -6.92 3.86 17.20
C GLY A 131 -7.50 2.85 16.20
N VAL A 132 -7.39 3.13 14.91
CA VAL A 132 -7.85 2.27 13.80
C VAL A 132 -6.67 1.51 13.19
N GLU A 133 -6.94 0.42 12.48
CA GLU A 133 -5.93 -0.19 11.60
C GLU A 133 -5.86 0.63 10.31
N TYR A 134 -4.65 1.05 9.93
CA TYR A 134 -4.41 1.83 8.72
C TYR A 134 -3.24 1.25 7.91
N GLY A 135 -3.31 1.40 6.60
CA GLY A 135 -2.18 1.16 5.70
C GLY A 135 -1.32 2.42 5.62
N LEU A 136 -0.01 2.30 5.83
CA LEU A 136 0.97 3.33 5.55
C LEU A 136 1.71 2.99 4.26
N GLU A 137 1.56 3.82 3.26
CA GLU A 137 2.25 3.67 1.98
C GLU A 137 3.24 4.82 1.76
N ARG A 138 4.45 4.49 1.29
CA ARG A 138 5.50 5.45 0.96
C ARG A 138 5.53 5.68 -0.54
N SER A 139 6.01 6.84 -0.96
CA SER A 139 6.21 7.12 -2.38
C SER A 139 7.33 8.12 -2.63
N PHE A 140 7.80 8.18 -3.87
CA PHE A 140 8.64 9.27 -4.34
C PHE A 140 8.11 9.82 -5.65
N LYS A 141 8.27 11.13 -5.86
CA LYS A 141 7.90 11.81 -7.10
C LYS A 141 9.17 12.33 -7.78
N ILE A 142 9.27 12.09 -9.09
CA ILE A 142 10.35 12.56 -9.94
C ILE A 142 9.81 13.46 -11.05
N SER A 143 10.57 14.50 -11.35
CA SER A 143 10.41 15.41 -12.48
C SER A 143 11.77 16.03 -12.77
N ASP A 144 11.88 16.90 -13.78
CA ASP A 144 13.15 17.53 -14.15
C ASP A 144 13.90 18.10 -12.92
N ARG A 145 15.10 17.55 -12.69
CA ARG A 145 16.04 17.89 -11.60
C ARG A 145 15.41 17.91 -10.21
N SER A 146 14.37 17.11 -9.99
CA SER A 146 13.61 17.13 -8.75
C SER A 146 13.21 15.72 -8.33
N LEU A 147 13.56 15.39 -7.08
CA LEU A 147 13.22 14.12 -6.42
C LEU A 147 12.59 14.45 -5.07
N LEU A 148 11.29 14.18 -4.92
CA LEU A 148 10.54 14.37 -3.67
C LEU A 148 10.35 13.02 -2.99
N MET A 149 11.09 12.78 -1.90
CA MET A 149 11.15 11.47 -1.22
C MET A 149 10.30 11.40 0.05
N ASN A 150 10.06 12.54 0.68
CA ASN A 150 9.32 12.63 1.95
C ASN A 150 7.82 12.72 1.65
N ARG A 151 7.26 11.59 1.21
CA ARG A 151 5.86 11.46 0.82
C ARG A 151 5.28 10.15 1.35
N PHE A 152 4.08 10.23 1.90
CA PHE A 152 3.35 9.06 2.37
C PHE A 152 1.85 9.27 2.30
N ILE A 153 1.10 8.16 2.30
CA ILE A 153 -0.35 8.10 2.43
C ILE A 153 -0.71 7.15 3.56
N MET A 154 -1.67 7.56 4.40
CA MET A 154 -2.24 6.74 5.46
C MET A 154 -3.72 6.51 5.17
N GLY A 155 -4.12 5.26 4.96
CA GLY A 155 -5.48 4.89 4.53
C GLY A 155 -6.19 3.96 5.50
N PHE A 156 -7.46 4.21 5.81
CA PHE A 156 -8.27 3.32 6.64
C PHE A 156 -9.75 3.33 6.25
N LYS A 157 -10.47 2.29 6.66
CA LYS A 157 -11.93 2.17 6.46
C LYS A 157 -12.70 3.01 7.46
N LYS A 158 -13.74 3.70 6.98
CA LYS A 158 -14.63 4.52 7.81
C LYS A 158 -15.30 3.74 8.95
N ASP A 159 -15.68 2.49 8.69
CA ASP A 159 -16.39 1.62 9.65
C ASP A 159 -15.56 1.21 10.88
N GLN A 160 -14.25 1.43 10.85
CA GLN A 160 -13.36 1.20 11.99
C GLN A 160 -13.46 2.31 13.04
N LEU A 161 -13.97 3.49 12.68
CA LEU A 161 -14.07 4.62 13.60
C LEU A 161 -15.16 4.38 14.64
N PRO A 162 -14.87 4.60 15.94
CA PRO A 162 -15.87 4.49 16.99
C PRO A 162 -16.87 5.66 16.95
N GLY A 163 -18.09 5.42 17.41
CA GLY A 163 -19.08 6.48 17.63
C GLY A 163 -19.66 7.02 16.33
N ASP A 164 -19.51 8.33 16.10
CA ASP A 164 -19.95 9.03 14.89
C ASP A 164 -18.73 9.31 14.00
N PRO A 165 -18.50 8.51 12.95
CA PRO A 165 -17.38 8.69 12.04
C PRO A 165 -17.40 10.06 11.36
N ASP A 166 -18.57 10.59 10.99
CA ASP A 166 -18.66 11.83 10.24
C ASP A 166 -18.27 13.03 11.10
N LYS A 167 -18.74 13.03 12.36
CA LYS A 167 -18.32 14.02 13.35
C LYS A 167 -16.82 13.94 13.64
N THR A 168 -16.30 12.72 13.83
CA THR A 168 -14.87 12.49 14.10
C THR A 168 -14.01 13.02 12.96
N MET A 169 -14.37 12.70 11.72
CA MET A 169 -13.65 13.15 10.53
C MET A 169 -13.75 14.65 10.30
N GLY A 170 -14.90 15.26 10.58
CA GLY A 170 -15.03 16.72 10.62
C GLY A 170 -14.02 17.37 11.58
N SER A 171 -13.82 16.79 12.77
CA SER A 171 -12.80 17.25 13.73
C SER A 171 -11.36 17.03 13.24
N VAL A 172 -11.08 15.91 12.57
CA VAL A 172 -9.77 15.65 11.96
C VAL A 172 -9.44 16.70 10.89
N PHE A 173 -10.36 16.98 9.97
CA PHE A 173 -10.14 17.99 8.92
C PHE A 173 -9.87 19.39 9.50
N MET A 174 -10.59 19.78 10.55
CA MET A 174 -10.34 21.03 11.27
C MET A 174 -8.95 21.06 11.92
N GLN A 175 -8.52 19.98 12.58
CA GLN A 175 -7.20 19.88 13.22
C GLN A 175 -6.05 19.90 12.19
N MET A 176 -6.28 19.38 10.99
CA MET A 176 -5.32 19.46 9.89
C MET A 176 -5.24 20.87 9.25
N GLY A 177 -6.09 21.80 9.67
CA GLY A 177 -6.15 23.16 9.11
C GLY A 177 -6.74 23.20 7.70
N MET A 178 -7.61 22.24 7.33
CA MET A 178 -8.26 22.20 6.02
C MET A 178 -9.05 23.51 5.77
N PRO A 179 -9.00 24.10 4.56
CA PRO A 179 -9.80 25.28 4.22
C PRO A 179 -11.30 25.05 4.46
N GLY A 180 -12.00 26.06 5.00
CA GLY A 180 -13.43 25.94 5.36
C GLY A 180 -14.33 25.45 4.22
N ALA A 181 -14.12 25.96 3.00
CA ALA A 181 -14.86 25.51 1.81
C ALA A 181 -14.70 24.01 1.53
N PHE A 182 -13.48 23.46 1.74
CA PHE A 182 -13.25 22.02 1.60
C PHE A 182 -13.86 21.22 2.73
N ILE A 183 -13.91 21.75 3.95
CA ILE A 183 -14.59 21.09 5.07
C ILE A 183 -16.08 20.94 4.78
N ASP A 184 -16.73 21.99 4.25
CA ASP A 184 -18.15 21.95 3.93
C ASP A 184 -18.45 20.96 2.80
N GLU A 185 -17.60 20.93 1.77
CA GLU A 185 -17.69 19.95 0.69
C GLU A 185 -17.46 18.51 1.19
N CYS A 186 -16.41 18.30 2.00
CA CYS A 186 -16.15 17.00 2.61
C CYS A 186 -17.35 16.54 3.45
N ARG A 187 -17.93 17.40 4.28
CA ARG A 187 -19.12 17.08 5.11
C ARG A 187 -20.30 16.59 4.28
N ALA A 188 -20.55 17.19 3.12
CA ALA A 188 -21.60 16.74 2.21
C ALA A 188 -21.33 15.35 1.60
N LEU A 189 -20.05 14.97 1.50
CA LEU A 189 -19.58 13.71 0.91
C LEU A 189 -19.34 12.59 1.93
N LEU A 190 -19.16 12.92 3.21
CA LEU A 190 -18.91 11.98 4.29
C LEU A 190 -19.91 10.80 4.30
N PRO A 191 -21.23 11.00 4.14
CA PRO A 191 -22.19 9.88 4.13
C PRO A 191 -21.94 8.83 3.05
N LYS A 192 -21.26 9.20 1.95
CA LYS A 192 -20.97 8.31 0.81
C LYS A 192 -19.56 7.74 0.83
N THR A 193 -18.73 8.19 1.76
CA THR A 193 -17.31 7.81 1.85
C THR A 193 -17.16 6.47 2.57
N GLU A 194 -16.38 5.56 1.99
CA GLU A 194 -16.07 4.24 2.55
C GLU A 194 -14.66 4.19 3.16
N PHE A 195 -13.69 4.83 2.51
CA PHE A 195 -12.31 4.92 2.99
C PHE A 195 -11.84 6.37 3.04
N PHE A 196 -10.99 6.65 4.02
CA PHE A 196 -10.25 7.89 4.12
C PHE A 196 -8.79 7.64 3.86
N HIS A 197 -8.18 8.47 3.02
CA HIS A 197 -6.73 8.48 2.87
C HIS A 197 -6.17 9.87 3.14
N PHE A 198 -5.06 9.93 3.87
CA PHE A 198 -4.40 11.15 4.26
C PHE A 198 -2.97 11.17 3.75
N GLY A 199 -2.66 12.15 2.91
CA GLY A 199 -1.37 12.27 2.26
C GLY A 199 -0.54 13.41 2.81
N PHE A 200 0.77 13.18 2.94
CA PHE A 200 1.77 14.21 3.13
C PHE A 200 2.72 14.24 1.93
N GLU A 201 3.07 15.44 1.47
CA GLU A 201 4.10 15.62 0.45
C GLU A 201 4.96 16.83 0.80
N GLU A 202 6.24 16.59 1.07
CA GLU A 202 7.21 17.69 1.15
C GLU A 202 7.45 18.31 -0.25
N GLN A 203 7.59 19.63 -0.26
CA GLN A 203 7.96 20.43 -1.42
C GLN A 203 9.22 21.23 -1.12
N ARG A 204 9.82 21.85 -2.14
CA ARG A 204 11.05 22.66 -1.98
C ARG A 204 10.93 23.76 -0.91
N THR A 205 9.77 24.39 -0.79
CA THR A 205 9.55 25.53 0.12
C THR A 205 8.42 25.30 1.13
N GLY A 206 8.01 24.05 1.36
CA GLY A 206 6.92 23.74 2.28
C GLY A 206 6.44 22.30 2.20
N CYS A 207 5.13 22.09 2.38
CA CYS A 207 4.50 20.80 2.20
C CYS A 207 3.04 20.94 1.78
N LEU A 208 2.46 19.84 1.32
CA LEU A 208 1.04 19.70 1.08
C LEU A 208 0.47 18.63 2.01
N TYR A 209 -0.70 18.95 2.57
CA TYR A 209 -1.61 17.95 3.09
C TYR A 209 -2.62 17.57 2.01
N LYS A 210 -3.04 16.31 2.07
CA LYS A 210 -4.04 15.75 1.19
C LYS A 210 -5.04 14.94 2.00
N ALA A 211 -6.32 15.05 1.66
CA ALA A 211 -7.37 14.17 2.16
C ALA A 211 -8.10 13.60 0.94
N TYR A 212 -8.26 12.29 0.89
CA TYR A 212 -8.98 11.59 -0.16
C TYR A 212 -10.20 10.91 0.44
N LEU A 213 -11.36 11.16 -0.16
CA LEU A 213 -12.60 10.47 0.13
C LEU A 213 -12.81 9.42 -0.95
N GLU A 214 -12.66 8.15 -0.59
CA GLU A 214 -12.94 7.02 -1.47
C GLU A 214 -14.41 6.63 -1.35
N PHE A 215 -15.11 6.52 -2.46
CA PHE A 215 -16.52 6.16 -2.49
C PHE A 215 -16.71 4.67 -2.74
N LYS A 216 -17.89 4.19 -2.39
CA LYS A 216 -18.30 2.82 -2.70
C LYS A 216 -18.23 2.57 -4.20
N VAL A 217 -17.40 1.61 -4.58
CA VAL A 217 -17.27 1.16 -5.96
C VAL A 217 -18.52 0.36 -6.36
N PRO A 218 -19.20 0.71 -7.47
CA PRO A 218 -20.18 -0.18 -8.05
C PRO A 218 -19.47 -1.43 -8.56
N VAL A 219 -19.82 -2.61 -8.03
CA VAL A 219 -19.29 -3.88 -8.53
C VAL A 219 -20.46 -4.69 -9.07
N GLU A 220 -20.44 -4.93 -10.37
CA GLU A 220 -21.38 -5.80 -11.06
C GLU A 220 -20.69 -7.10 -11.48
N PHE A 221 -21.41 -8.21 -11.31
CA PHE A 221 -20.94 -9.55 -11.64
C PHE A 221 -21.83 -10.18 -12.71
N GLY A 222 -21.20 -10.88 -13.65
CA GLY A 222 -21.84 -11.68 -14.67
C GLY A 222 -22.47 -12.94 -14.09
N THR A 223 -23.24 -13.64 -14.93
CA THR A 223 -23.87 -14.92 -14.57
C THR A 223 -22.84 -16.02 -14.27
N ASP A 224 -21.61 -15.87 -14.75
CA ASP A 224 -20.46 -16.74 -14.48
C ASP A 224 -19.62 -16.30 -13.27
N GLY A 225 -20.03 -15.24 -12.57
CA GLY A 225 -19.31 -14.67 -11.43
C GLY A 225 -18.09 -13.81 -11.83
N SER A 226 -17.85 -13.58 -13.12
CA SER A 226 -16.83 -12.64 -13.59
C SER A 226 -17.27 -11.18 -13.34
N ARG A 227 -16.32 -10.24 -13.19
CA ARG A 227 -16.68 -8.82 -13.10
C ARG A 227 -17.11 -8.33 -14.48
N ILE A 228 -18.23 -7.59 -14.53
CA ILE A 228 -18.68 -6.93 -15.75
C ILE A 228 -17.93 -5.61 -15.91
N ARG A 229 -17.52 -5.31 -17.13
CA ARG A 229 -16.99 -4.00 -17.49
C ARG A 229 -18.09 -2.96 -17.33
N GLN A 230 -17.84 -2.00 -16.46
CA GLN A 230 -18.77 -0.90 -16.19
C GLN A 230 -18.32 0.37 -16.89
N GLU A 231 -19.25 1.32 -17.02
CA GLU A 231 -18.91 2.69 -17.38
C GLU A 231 -17.92 3.30 -16.36
N PRO A 232 -17.07 4.25 -16.78
CA PRO A 232 -16.14 4.91 -15.87
C PRO A 232 -16.88 5.58 -14.70
N PHE A 233 -16.34 5.45 -13.49
CA PHE A 233 -16.99 5.97 -12.28
C PHE A 233 -16.00 6.71 -11.38
N LEU A 234 -16.54 7.67 -10.62
CA LEU A 234 -15.75 8.43 -9.64
C LEU A 234 -15.39 7.53 -8.45
N VAL A 235 -14.10 7.35 -8.20
CA VAL A 235 -13.59 6.57 -7.07
C VAL A 235 -13.12 7.46 -5.93
N PHE A 236 -12.41 8.56 -6.22
CA PHE A 236 -11.94 9.50 -5.20
C PHE A 236 -12.28 10.96 -5.52
N LEU A 237 -12.50 11.73 -4.46
CA LEU A 237 -12.21 13.16 -4.45
C LEU A 237 -11.02 13.44 -3.54
N GLY A 238 -9.99 14.08 -4.09
CA GLY A 238 -8.76 14.43 -3.39
C GLY A 238 -8.64 15.94 -3.14
N PHE A 239 -8.64 16.34 -1.88
CA PHE A 239 -8.49 17.71 -1.42
C PHE A 239 -7.04 17.95 -1.04
N LYS A 240 -6.39 18.96 -1.64
CA LYS A 240 -4.96 19.26 -1.42
C LYS A 240 -4.81 20.71 -0.98
N TRP A 241 -4.05 20.96 0.07
CA TRP A 241 -3.78 22.32 0.54
C TRP A 241 -2.41 22.42 1.22
N ASN A 242 -1.87 23.63 1.28
CA ASN A 242 -0.68 23.92 2.06
C ASN A 242 -1.09 24.21 3.53
N PRO A 243 -0.61 23.44 4.52
CA PRO A 243 -1.03 23.59 5.92
C PRO A 243 -0.38 24.78 6.64
N PHE A 244 0.46 25.55 5.95
CA PHE A 244 0.99 26.84 6.42
C PHE A 244 0.24 28.03 5.81
N ASP A 245 -0.32 27.86 4.61
CA ASP A 245 -1.06 28.89 3.89
C ASP A 245 -2.16 28.28 3.01
N ASN A 246 -3.42 28.49 3.41
CA ASN A 246 -4.60 27.97 2.72
C ASN A 246 -4.96 28.70 1.41
N SER A 247 -4.13 29.67 0.97
CA SER A 247 -4.25 30.30 -0.35
C SER A 247 -4.06 29.28 -1.48
N THR A 248 -3.16 28.33 -1.30
CA THR A 248 -2.86 27.29 -2.29
C THR A 248 -3.66 26.04 -1.97
N ARG A 249 -4.69 25.79 -2.77
CA ARG A 249 -5.54 24.61 -2.65
C ARG A 249 -6.00 24.06 -4.00
N ALA A 250 -6.33 22.79 -4.05
CA ALA A 250 -6.80 22.11 -5.25
C ALA A 250 -7.72 20.95 -4.88
N MET A 251 -8.75 20.72 -5.70
CA MET A 251 -9.54 19.49 -5.67
C MET A 251 -9.25 18.69 -6.93
N SER A 252 -9.01 17.39 -6.76
CA SER A 252 -8.79 16.44 -7.84
C SER A 252 -9.90 15.39 -7.87
N ARG A 253 -10.35 15.05 -9.06
CA ARG A 253 -11.33 13.98 -9.32
C ARG A 253 -10.60 12.78 -9.90
N TYR A 254 -10.81 11.60 -9.32
CA TYR A 254 -10.22 10.35 -9.77
C TYR A 254 -11.31 9.47 -10.35
N THR A 255 -11.25 9.25 -11.66
CA THR A 255 -12.21 8.43 -12.40
C THR A 255 -11.57 7.09 -12.71
N CYS A 256 -12.12 6.01 -12.18
CA CYS A 256 -11.68 4.65 -12.45
C CYS A 256 -12.27 4.17 -13.78
N TYR A 257 -11.42 3.53 -14.58
CA TYR A 257 -11.81 2.83 -15.81
C TYR A 257 -11.60 1.32 -15.58
N PRO A 258 -12.66 0.58 -15.23
CA PRO A 258 -12.52 -0.81 -14.81
C PRO A 258 -12.21 -1.73 -16.00
N LEU A 259 -11.41 -2.77 -15.74
CA LEU A 259 -11.15 -3.89 -16.65
C LEU A 259 -10.63 -3.47 -18.04
N LEU A 260 -9.82 -2.41 -18.10
CA LEU A 260 -9.13 -2.04 -19.32
C LEU A 260 -8.10 -3.11 -19.71
N SER A 261 -8.01 -3.40 -21.00
CA SER A 261 -6.87 -4.14 -21.53
C SER A 261 -5.61 -3.27 -21.49
N PRO A 262 -4.41 -3.89 -21.51
CA PRO A 262 -3.18 -3.13 -21.58
C PRO A 262 -3.04 -2.23 -22.81
N GLU A 263 -3.61 -2.64 -23.95
CA GLU A 263 -3.67 -1.85 -25.17
C GLU A 263 -4.55 -0.61 -24.97
N GLU A 264 -5.69 -0.77 -24.29
CA GLU A 264 -6.57 0.35 -23.93
C GLU A 264 -5.90 1.30 -22.94
N ILE A 265 -5.16 0.77 -21.96
CA ILE A 265 -4.35 1.58 -21.04
C ILE A 265 -3.29 2.36 -21.83
N GLN A 266 -2.58 1.72 -22.76
CA GLN A 266 -1.57 2.39 -23.59
C GLN A 266 -2.18 3.51 -24.44
N GLU A 267 -3.35 3.29 -25.03
CA GLU A 267 -4.04 4.31 -25.83
C GLU A 267 -4.50 5.48 -24.96
N LYS A 268 -5.00 5.21 -23.74
CA LYS A 268 -5.36 6.26 -22.79
C LYS A 268 -4.16 7.08 -22.35
N LEU A 269 -3.04 6.43 -22.02
CA LEU A 269 -1.77 7.11 -21.75
C LEU A 269 -1.37 7.96 -22.96
N ALA A 270 -1.46 7.44 -24.18
CA ALA A 270 -1.10 8.18 -25.38
C ALA A 270 -1.98 9.43 -25.56
N CYS A 271 -3.29 9.32 -25.35
CA CYS A 271 -4.19 10.47 -25.37
C CYS A 271 -3.87 11.50 -24.26
N LEU A 272 -3.56 11.03 -23.05
CA LEU A 272 -3.29 11.88 -21.88
C LEU A 272 -2.06 12.76 -22.09
N PHE A 273 -1.00 12.19 -22.67
CA PHE A 273 0.24 12.88 -22.99
C PHE A 273 0.22 13.53 -24.38
N GLU A 274 -0.95 13.62 -25.03
CA GLU A 274 -1.13 14.23 -26.35
C GLU A 274 -0.22 13.61 -27.43
N ARG A 275 0.11 12.33 -27.23
CA ARG A 275 1.04 11.54 -28.05
C ARG A 275 2.40 12.21 -28.22
N ASN A 276 2.80 13.06 -27.28
CA ASN A 276 4.09 13.73 -27.31
C ASN A 276 5.18 12.78 -26.78
N PRO A 277 6.07 12.26 -27.64
CA PRO A 277 7.11 11.32 -27.25
C PRO A 277 8.23 11.98 -26.42
N ASP A 278 8.28 13.31 -26.36
CA ASP A 278 9.31 14.03 -25.60
C ASP A 278 9.13 13.87 -24.08
N TYR A 279 7.93 13.49 -23.64
CA TYR A 279 7.65 13.20 -22.23
C TYR A 279 8.17 11.81 -21.84
N LYS A 280 9.31 11.74 -21.14
CA LYS A 280 9.87 10.45 -20.73
C LYS A 280 9.01 9.71 -19.72
N SER A 281 8.22 10.40 -18.90
CA SER A 281 7.23 9.74 -18.03
C SER A 281 6.21 8.94 -18.83
N PHE A 282 5.79 9.44 -20.00
CA PHE A 282 4.91 8.71 -20.92
C PHE A 282 5.57 7.44 -21.44
N GLU A 283 6.78 7.55 -21.99
CA GLU A 283 7.53 6.39 -22.50
C GLU A 283 7.75 5.35 -21.39
N THR A 284 8.12 5.81 -20.20
CA THR A 284 8.35 4.95 -19.03
C THR A 284 7.06 4.24 -18.60
N ALA A 285 5.94 4.95 -18.52
CA ALA A 285 4.64 4.36 -18.21
C ALA A 285 4.23 3.33 -19.27
N GLN A 286 4.40 3.63 -20.55
CA GLN A 286 4.13 2.66 -21.61
C GLN A 286 5.03 1.42 -21.51
N ASN A 287 6.33 1.60 -21.23
CA ASN A 287 7.27 0.49 -21.06
C ASN A 287 6.89 -0.40 -19.86
N ILE A 288 6.43 0.20 -18.75
CA ILE A 288 5.90 -0.54 -17.60
C ILE A 288 4.68 -1.35 -18.04
N VAL A 289 3.66 -0.72 -18.65
CA VAL A 289 2.46 -1.42 -19.12
C VAL A 289 2.81 -2.57 -20.07
N ARG A 290 3.67 -2.33 -21.07
CA ARG A 290 4.14 -3.36 -22.02
C ARG A 290 4.89 -4.51 -21.38
N ASN A 291 5.53 -4.29 -20.23
CA ASN A 291 6.19 -5.36 -19.48
C ASN A 291 5.19 -6.10 -18.57
N LEU A 292 4.21 -5.40 -18.00
CA LEU A 292 3.16 -5.98 -17.15
C LEU A 292 2.27 -6.98 -17.90
N VAL A 293 1.98 -6.74 -19.19
CA VAL A 293 1.10 -7.62 -20.00
C VAL A 293 1.61 -9.06 -20.10
N LYS A 294 2.91 -9.27 -19.88
CA LYS A 294 3.54 -10.58 -20.02
C LYS A 294 3.28 -11.49 -18.81
N VAL A 295 2.87 -10.91 -17.69
CA VAL A 295 2.89 -11.58 -16.38
C VAL A 295 1.58 -11.47 -15.61
N ILE A 296 0.64 -10.61 -16.04
CA ILE A 296 -0.54 -10.23 -15.24
C ILE A 296 -1.81 -10.23 -16.07
N SER A 297 -2.90 -10.72 -15.49
CA SER A 297 -4.25 -10.62 -16.05
C SER A 297 -4.85 -9.24 -15.85
N ASN A 298 -5.65 -8.77 -16.80
CA ASN A 298 -6.18 -7.40 -16.85
C ASN A 298 -6.99 -7.00 -15.60
N ASP A 299 -7.59 -7.96 -14.89
CA ASP A 299 -8.37 -7.73 -13.67
C ASP A 299 -7.52 -7.31 -12.46
N LYS A 300 -6.19 -7.37 -12.57
CA LYS A 300 -5.25 -7.00 -11.51
C LYS A 300 -4.72 -5.57 -11.59
N ILE A 301 -5.01 -4.85 -12.67
CA ILE A 301 -4.62 -3.45 -12.85
C ILE A 301 -5.86 -2.58 -12.67
N ILE A 302 -5.80 -1.63 -11.75
CA ILE A 302 -6.83 -0.59 -11.61
C ILE A 302 -6.25 0.68 -12.22
N TYR A 303 -6.89 1.18 -13.28
CA TYR A 303 -6.47 2.38 -13.98
C TYR A 303 -7.41 3.55 -13.66
N GLU A 304 -6.84 4.69 -13.33
CA GLU A 304 -7.57 5.90 -12.97
C GLU A 304 -7.03 7.10 -13.75
N GLU A 305 -7.93 7.99 -14.17
CA GLU A 305 -7.57 9.32 -14.68
C GLU A 305 -7.91 10.37 -13.63
N VAL A 306 -7.00 11.32 -13.48
CA VAL A 306 -7.04 12.38 -12.48
C VAL A 306 -7.13 13.72 -13.18
N SER A 307 -8.23 14.43 -12.92
CA SER A 307 -8.45 15.80 -13.37
C SER A 307 -8.57 16.76 -12.19
N GLU A 308 -8.26 18.03 -12.41
CA GLU A 308 -8.46 19.12 -11.45
C GLU A 308 -9.41 20.16 -12.06
N GLU A 309 -10.39 20.64 -11.28
CA GLU A 309 -11.31 21.67 -11.77
C GLU A 309 -10.56 22.97 -12.10
N SER A 310 -10.93 23.60 -13.22
CA SER A 310 -10.33 24.84 -13.71
C SER A 310 -8.82 24.76 -13.98
N ASN A 311 -8.28 23.57 -14.24
CA ASN A 311 -6.85 23.37 -14.45
C ASN A 311 -6.57 22.43 -15.64
N PRO A 312 -5.57 22.73 -16.50
CA PRO A 312 -5.20 21.87 -17.62
C PRO A 312 -4.46 20.59 -17.21
N ARG A 313 -4.12 20.40 -15.92
CA ARG A 313 -3.43 19.22 -15.41
C ARG A 313 -4.19 17.95 -15.79
N LYS A 314 -3.47 17.03 -16.43
CA LYS A 314 -3.92 15.66 -16.73
C LYS A 314 -2.93 14.69 -16.11
N SER A 315 -3.42 13.74 -15.31
CA SER A 315 -2.58 12.67 -14.78
C SER A 315 -3.33 11.35 -14.70
N PHE A 316 -2.61 10.26 -14.60
CA PHE A 316 -3.15 8.93 -14.38
C PHE A 316 -2.61 8.37 -13.07
N ASP A 317 -3.30 7.36 -12.54
CA ASP A 317 -2.78 6.44 -11.54
C ASP A 317 -3.06 5.00 -11.97
N MET A 318 -2.14 4.11 -11.65
CA MET A 318 -2.29 2.67 -11.84
C MET A 318 -1.97 1.95 -10.55
N ASN A 319 -2.96 1.27 -9.97
CA ASN A 319 -2.74 0.32 -8.89
C ASN A 319 -2.23 -1.00 -9.48
N LEU A 320 -1.06 -1.41 -9.00
CA LEU A 320 -0.29 -2.56 -9.45
C LEU A 320 -0.02 -3.53 -8.29
N TYR A 321 -0.64 -3.40 -7.12
CA TYR A 321 -0.46 -4.38 -6.04
C TYR A 321 -0.87 -5.80 -6.45
N GLY A 322 -1.87 -5.93 -7.33
CA GLY A 322 -2.28 -7.22 -7.88
C GLY A 322 -1.25 -7.88 -8.79
N ALA A 323 -0.20 -7.15 -9.18
CA ALA A 323 0.90 -7.61 -10.03
C ALA A 323 1.96 -8.42 -9.30
N ASP A 324 1.99 -8.33 -7.96
CA ASP A 324 3.01 -8.95 -7.11
C ASP A 324 4.46 -8.59 -7.47
N LEU A 325 4.68 -7.37 -7.97
CA LEU A 325 6.03 -6.88 -8.32
C LEU A 325 6.73 -6.21 -7.14
N CYS A 326 8.06 -6.15 -7.22
CA CYS A 326 8.94 -5.38 -6.35
C CYS A 326 9.63 -4.25 -7.13
N ILE A 327 10.19 -3.27 -6.41
CA ILE A 327 10.91 -2.15 -7.04
C ILE A 327 12.08 -2.62 -7.92
N ARG A 328 12.77 -3.70 -7.52
CA ARG A 328 13.85 -4.32 -8.32
C ARG A 328 13.41 -4.72 -9.73
N ASP A 329 12.15 -5.08 -9.93
CA ASP A 329 11.64 -5.57 -11.21
C ASP A 329 11.47 -4.43 -12.23
N ILE A 330 11.32 -3.19 -11.74
CA ILE A 330 11.26 -1.98 -12.56
C ILE A 330 12.55 -1.16 -12.52
N TYR A 331 13.60 -1.65 -11.84
CA TYR A 331 14.83 -0.91 -11.60
C TYR A 331 15.49 -0.33 -12.87
N PRO A 332 15.61 -1.07 -13.99
CA PRO A 332 16.16 -0.50 -15.23
C PRO A 332 15.38 0.72 -15.73
N LEU A 333 14.05 0.66 -15.65
CA LEU A 333 13.17 1.75 -16.06
C LEU A 333 13.32 2.96 -15.13
N LEU A 334 13.50 2.72 -13.84
CA LEU A 334 13.80 3.79 -12.87
C LEU A 334 15.12 4.47 -13.20
N MET A 335 16.19 3.72 -13.48
CA MET A 335 17.49 4.30 -13.83
C MET A 335 17.43 5.13 -15.12
N ASP A 336 16.67 4.68 -16.10
CA ASP A 336 16.47 5.40 -17.36
C ASP A 336 15.77 6.75 -17.15
N ILE A 337 14.69 6.78 -16.37
CA ILE A 337 13.98 8.03 -16.09
C ILE A 337 14.78 8.95 -15.15
N GLY A 338 15.55 8.40 -14.21
CA GLY A 338 16.43 9.18 -13.35
C GLY A 338 17.52 9.90 -14.14
N ARG A 339 18.11 9.25 -15.15
CA ARG A 339 19.06 9.88 -16.08
C ARG A 339 18.40 10.97 -16.93
N HIS A 340 17.20 10.71 -17.45
CA HIS A 340 16.46 11.67 -18.26
C HIS A 340 16.15 12.95 -17.48
N TYR A 341 15.60 12.83 -16.27
CA TYR A 341 15.32 13.97 -15.41
C TYR A 341 16.56 14.57 -14.74
N SER A 342 17.77 14.17 -15.13
CA SER A 342 19.02 14.71 -14.58
C SER A 342 19.04 14.67 -13.04
N LEU A 343 18.53 13.58 -12.44
CA LEU A 343 18.52 13.42 -10.99
C LEU A 343 19.95 13.19 -10.48
N PRO A 344 20.27 13.61 -9.23
CA PRO A 344 21.54 13.25 -8.60
C PRO A 344 21.65 11.73 -8.49
N ALA A 345 22.56 11.15 -9.29
CA ALA A 345 22.65 9.70 -9.47
C ALA A 345 22.93 8.97 -8.15
N ASP A 346 23.76 9.55 -7.28
CA ASP A 346 24.09 9.01 -5.97
C ASP A 346 22.86 8.94 -5.04
N GLN A 347 22.05 10.00 -5.00
CA GLN A 347 20.85 10.06 -4.19
C GLN A 347 19.78 9.09 -4.69
N PHE A 348 19.56 9.05 -6.01
CA PHE A 348 18.49 8.26 -6.60
C PHE A 348 18.80 6.76 -6.61
N VAL A 349 20.05 6.36 -6.90
CA VAL A 349 20.49 4.96 -6.80
C VAL A 349 20.37 4.47 -5.35
N LYS A 350 20.87 5.24 -4.37
CA LYS A 350 20.73 4.89 -2.94
C LYS A 350 19.28 4.69 -2.52
N LEU A 351 18.37 5.53 -3.01
CA LEU A 351 16.93 5.36 -2.78
C LEU A 351 16.44 4.04 -3.34
N CYS A 352 16.67 3.78 -4.63
CA CYS A 352 16.19 2.59 -5.31
C CYS A 352 16.76 1.31 -4.70
N ASP A 353 18.04 1.29 -4.34
CA ASP A 353 18.68 0.16 -3.66
C ASP A 353 18.05 -0.12 -2.30
N ARG A 354 17.78 0.93 -1.51
CA ARG A 354 17.17 0.79 -0.18
C ARG A 354 15.76 0.19 -0.23
N ILE A 355 14.99 0.49 -1.28
CA ILE A 355 13.59 0.07 -1.41
C ILE A 355 13.41 -1.11 -2.37
N ARG A 356 14.51 -1.70 -2.88
CA ARG A 356 14.50 -2.67 -3.99
C ARG A 356 13.56 -3.86 -3.77
N ASP A 357 13.45 -4.33 -2.54
CA ASP A 357 12.64 -5.50 -2.19
C ASP A 357 11.25 -5.13 -1.65
N LYS A 358 10.92 -3.84 -1.58
CA LYS A 358 9.56 -3.39 -1.26
C LYS A 358 8.64 -3.66 -2.46
N ARG A 359 7.40 -4.04 -2.15
CA ARG A 359 6.33 -4.21 -3.15
C ARG A 359 6.10 -2.92 -3.92
N PHE A 360 5.99 -3.02 -5.23
CA PHE A 360 5.62 -1.93 -6.11
C PHE A 360 4.09 -1.80 -6.10
N GLY A 361 3.60 -0.68 -5.58
CA GLY A 361 2.18 -0.46 -5.32
C GLY A 361 1.49 0.25 -6.47
N HIS A 362 1.84 1.51 -6.69
CA HIS A 362 1.21 2.34 -7.72
C HIS A 362 2.22 3.04 -8.60
N LEU A 363 1.81 3.30 -9.84
CA LEU A 363 2.45 4.22 -10.75
C LEU A 363 1.48 5.36 -11.09
N SER A 364 1.81 6.59 -10.70
CA SER A 364 1.13 7.77 -11.24
C SER A 364 2.06 8.56 -12.15
N GLY A 365 1.49 9.26 -13.12
CA GLY A 365 2.24 10.20 -13.95
C GLY A 365 1.33 11.15 -14.67
N GLY A 366 1.90 12.13 -15.37
CA GLY A 366 1.11 13.08 -16.15
C GLY A 366 1.84 14.40 -16.35
N ILE A 367 1.06 15.39 -16.77
CA ILE A 367 1.52 16.76 -17.00
C ILE A 367 1.03 17.63 -15.87
N ASP A 368 1.95 18.36 -15.22
CA ASP A 368 1.62 19.32 -14.17
C ASP A 368 1.04 20.63 -14.72
N ARG A 369 0.85 21.62 -13.85
CA ARG A 369 0.16 22.88 -14.20
C ARG A 369 1.05 23.77 -15.06
N GLU A 370 2.36 23.55 -14.97
CA GLU A 370 3.41 24.27 -15.66
C GLU A 370 3.77 23.60 -17.00
N GLY A 371 3.12 22.50 -17.34
CA GLY A 371 3.34 21.76 -18.58
C GLY A 371 4.50 20.76 -18.51
N ASN A 372 5.06 20.52 -17.32
CA ASN A 372 6.16 19.58 -17.13
C ASN A 372 5.60 18.20 -16.81
N ASP A 373 6.26 17.17 -17.33
CA ASP A 373 5.88 15.80 -17.03
C ASP A 373 6.49 15.32 -15.72
N PHE A 374 5.81 14.37 -15.07
CA PHE A 374 6.27 13.79 -13.82
C PHE A 374 5.88 12.33 -13.72
N LEU A 375 6.58 11.61 -12.85
CA LEU A 375 6.24 10.25 -12.46
C LEU A 375 6.27 10.12 -10.93
N THR A 376 5.40 9.30 -10.38
CA THR A 376 5.33 8.97 -8.97
C THR A 376 5.25 7.47 -8.80
N VAL A 377 6.08 6.93 -7.91
CA VAL A 377 6.12 5.50 -7.58
C VAL A 377 5.75 5.34 -6.13
N TYR A 378 4.73 4.52 -5.86
CA TYR A 378 4.28 4.15 -4.52
C TYR A 378 4.72 2.73 -4.22
N TYR A 379 5.08 2.48 -2.97
CA TYR A 379 5.68 1.21 -2.58
C TYR A 379 5.49 0.90 -1.11
N GLY A 380 5.57 -0.40 -0.82
CA GLY A 380 5.75 -0.92 0.53
C GLY A 380 4.64 -0.53 1.50
N VAL A 381 3.36 -0.72 1.11
CA VAL A 381 2.26 -0.58 2.07
C VAL A 381 2.49 -1.48 3.28
N GLU A 382 2.48 -0.88 4.45
CA GLU A 382 2.66 -1.53 5.74
C GLU A 382 1.37 -1.39 6.54
N ARG A 383 0.89 -2.48 7.14
CA ARG A 383 -0.27 -2.42 8.05
C ARG A 383 0.21 -1.95 9.42
N MET A 384 -0.44 -0.90 9.92
CA MET A 384 -0.15 -0.28 11.19
C MET A 384 -1.39 -0.33 12.07
N GLN A 385 -1.18 -0.47 13.38
CA GLN A 385 -2.24 -0.40 14.36
C GLN A 385 -2.12 0.91 15.14
N GLY A 386 -3.10 1.79 14.99
CA GLY A 386 -3.15 3.04 15.73
C GLY A 386 -3.28 2.81 17.23
N SER A 387 -2.60 3.67 18.00
CA SER A 387 -2.71 3.70 19.46
C SER A 387 -3.69 4.79 19.91
N ARG A 388 -4.72 4.42 20.69
CA ARG A 388 -5.54 5.43 21.36
C ARG A 388 -4.69 6.05 22.48
N LEU A 389 -4.35 7.33 22.31
CA LEU A 389 -3.70 8.13 23.35
C LEU A 389 -4.64 8.39 24.53
#